data_AF-A0A519V8X8-F1
#
_entry.id   AF-A0A519V8X8-F1
#
_cell.length_a   1.000
_cell.length_b   1.000
_cell.length_c   1.000
_cell.angle_alpha   90.00
_cell.angle_beta   90.00
_cell.angle_gamma   90.00
#
_symmetry.space_group_name_H-M   'P 1'
#
loop_
_entity.id
_entity.type
_entity.pdbx_description
1 polymer ?
#
loop_
_entity_poly.entity_id
_entity_poly.type
_entity_poly.pdbx_seq_one_letter_code
_entity_poly.pdbx_strand_id
1 'polypeptide(L)'
;MTYLEALYGSQYDEIKRNGKDGNKGRLNGNIFLTAFLLMSIITIILAVCYLVPQINHSLGRMLSNTFGNNGRFTGKLLAIVFGGIFYFIINKTIGTQDNFTHYVDNFLAYPEDTRNKAGKMLLVPFFIVLALMFLLAFLN
;
A
#
# COMPACT_ATOMS: atom_id res chain seq x y z
N MET A 1 -4.96 -0.66 -19.25
CA MET A 1 -4.45 0.10 -18.09
C MET A 1 -4.08 -0.88 -17.00
N THR A 2 -2.82 -0.90 -16.59
CA THR A 2 -2.33 -1.69 -15.47
C THR A 2 -2.60 -0.99 -14.13
N TYR A 3 -2.43 -1.70 -13.01
CA TYR A 3 -2.60 -1.10 -11.68
C TYR A 3 -1.62 0.06 -11.43
N LEU A 4 -0.35 -0.09 -11.83
CA LEU A 4 0.67 0.94 -11.65
C LEU A 4 0.44 2.15 -12.57
N GLU A 5 -0.02 1.93 -13.80
CA GLU A 5 -0.48 3.01 -14.68
C GLU A 5 -1.66 3.78 -14.07
N ALA A 6 -2.66 3.07 -13.55
CA ALA A 6 -3.78 3.69 -12.85
C ALA A 6 -3.29 4.48 -11.63
N LEU A 7 -2.37 3.90 -10.85
CA LEU A 7 -1.85 4.50 -9.62
C LEU A 7 -1.09 5.79 -9.90
N TYR A 8 0.00 5.70 -10.65
CA TYR A 8 0.87 6.85 -10.87
C TYR A 8 0.22 7.88 -11.80
N GLY A 9 -0.51 7.40 -12.80
CA GLY A 9 -1.24 8.24 -13.74
C GLY A 9 -2.33 9.08 -13.07
N SER A 10 -3.16 8.48 -12.21
CA SER A 10 -4.22 9.24 -11.51
C SER A 10 -3.63 10.27 -10.54
N GLN A 11 -2.53 9.93 -9.84
CA GLN A 11 -1.86 10.86 -8.93
C GLN A 11 -1.21 12.03 -9.69
N TYR A 12 -0.59 11.76 -10.84
CA TYR A 12 -0.07 12.81 -11.71
C TYR A 12 -1.18 13.75 -12.18
N ASP A 13 -2.27 13.18 -12.73
CA ASP A 13 -3.38 13.96 -13.30
C ASP A 13 -4.09 14.80 -12.24
N GLU A 14 -4.32 14.25 -11.04
CA GLU A 14 -4.88 15.00 -9.90
C GLU A 14 -4.01 16.20 -9.51
N ILE A 15 -2.71 15.99 -9.35
CA ILE A 15 -1.78 17.07 -8.98
C ILE A 15 -1.69 18.13 -10.08
N LYS A 16 -1.70 17.71 -11.34
CA LYS A 16 -1.68 18.63 -12.49
C LYS A 16 -2.97 19.44 -12.62
N ARG A 17 -4.14 18.81 -12.43
CA ARG A 17 -5.44 19.51 -12.40
C ARG A 17 -5.52 20.56 -11.30
N ASN A 18 -4.80 20.35 -10.19
CA ASN A 18 -4.66 21.31 -9.10
C ASN A 18 -3.62 22.42 -9.37
N GLY A 19 -3.10 22.54 -10.61
CA GLY A 19 -2.15 23.57 -11.02
C GLY A 19 -0.73 23.40 -10.46
N LYS A 20 -0.39 22.20 -9.95
CA LYS A 20 0.92 21.88 -9.36
C LYS A 20 1.75 21.03 -10.32
N ASP A 21 3.04 20.91 -10.02
CA ASP A 21 3.94 20.00 -10.72
C ASP A 21 3.51 18.54 -10.52
N GLY A 22 3.00 17.91 -11.58
CA GLY A 22 2.51 16.54 -11.60
C GLY A 22 3.55 15.50 -11.17
N ASN A 23 4.86 15.80 -11.28
CA ASN A 23 5.91 14.91 -10.78
C ASN A 23 5.83 14.68 -9.26
N LYS A 24 5.19 15.60 -8.52
CA LYS A 24 4.92 15.41 -7.08
C LYS A 24 3.93 14.27 -6.82
N GLY A 25 3.15 13.85 -7.83
CA GLY A 25 2.29 12.67 -7.77
C GLY A 25 3.06 11.36 -7.54
N ARG A 26 4.36 11.29 -7.87
CA ARG A 26 5.21 10.12 -7.62
C ARG A 26 5.31 9.79 -6.13
N LEU A 27 5.47 10.81 -5.28
CA LEU A 27 5.54 10.63 -3.83
C LEU A 27 4.25 10.02 -3.30
N ASN A 28 3.09 10.57 -3.70
CA ASN A 28 1.79 10.06 -3.29
C ASN A 28 1.56 8.62 -3.75
N GLY A 29 1.91 8.32 -5.00
CA GLY A 29 1.83 6.96 -5.54
C GLY A 29 2.69 5.97 -4.76
N ASN A 30 3.93 6.34 -4.44
CA ASN A 30 4.83 5.49 -3.65
C ASN A 30 4.32 5.27 -2.22
N ILE A 31 3.81 6.32 -1.57
CA ILE A 31 3.22 6.21 -0.22
C ILE A 31 2.00 5.29 -0.25
N PHE A 32 1.12 5.45 -1.23
CA PHE A 32 -0.07 4.62 -1.38
C PHE A 32 0.30 3.16 -1.62
N LEU A 33 1.22 2.88 -2.54
CA LEU A 33 1.69 1.52 -2.81
C LEU A 33 2.32 0.89 -1.56
N THR A 34 3.10 1.67 -0.80
CA THR A 34 3.69 1.25 0.47
C THR A 34 2.61 0.83 1.46
N ALA A 35 1.62 1.70 1.69
CA ALA A 35 0.53 1.42 2.60
C ALA A 35 -0.29 0.19 2.17
N PHE A 36 -0.57 0.07 0.87
CA PHE A 36 -1.34 -1.06 0.33
C PHE A 36 -0.58 -2.39 0.47
N LEU A 37 0.73 -2.42 0.18
CA LEU A 37 1.54 -3.63 0.37
C LEU A 37 1.65 -4.03 1.84
N LEU A 38 1.88 -3.07 2.74
CA LEU A 38 1.91 -3.35 4.19
C LEU A 38 0.59 -3.91 4.68
N MET A 39 -0.53 -3.32 4.26
CA MET A 39 -1.86 -3.80 4.61
C MET A 39 -2.09 -5.22 4.07
N SER A 40 -1.66 -5.49 2.84
CA SER A 40 -1.76 -6.83 2.23
C SER A 40 -0.94 -7.87 3.00
N ILE A 41 0.28 -7.52 3.40
CA ILE A 41 1.16 -8.40 4.20
C ILE A 41 0.56 -8.68 5.58
N ILE A 42 0.07 -7.64 6.27
CA ILE A 42 -0.60 -7.81 7.56
C ILE A 42 -1.83 -8.71 7.42
N THR A 43 -2.62 -8.51 6.36
CA THR A 43 -3.79 -9.36 6.07
C THR A 43 -3.39 -10.81 5.87
N ILE A 44 -2.30 -11.08 5.14
CA ILE A 44 -1.76 -12.44 4.94
C ILE A 44 -1.30 -13.03 6.28
N ILE A 45 -0.60 -12.26 7.12
CA ILE A 45 -0.18 -12.72 8.45
C ILE A 45 -1.40 -13.11 9.30
N LEU A 46 -2.44 -12.26 9.33
CA LEU A 46 -3.68 -12.56 10.06
C LEU A 46 -4.41 -13.80 9.51
N ALA A 47 -4.43 -13.98 8.18
CA ALA A 47 -5.00 -15.15 7.56
C ALA A 47 -4.24 -16.42 7.96
N VAL A 48 -2.91 -16.37 7.96
CA VAL A 48 -2.06 -17.50 8.40
C VAL A 48 -2.26 -17.80 9.88
N CYS A 49 -2.33 -16.79 10.75
CA CYS A 49 -2.63 -16.98 12.17
C CYS A 49 -4.00 -17.64 12.40
N TYR A 50 -5.00 -17.24 11.61
CA TYR A 50 -6.35 -17.80 11.68
C TYR A 50 -6.39 -19.28 11.25
N LEU A 51 -5.71 -19.60 10.15
CA LEU A 51 -5.67 -20.95 9.59
C LEU A 51 -4.75 -21.90 10.38
N VAL A 52 -3.73 -21.37 11.05
CA VAL A 52 -2.70 -22.14 11.77
C VAL A 52 -2.51 -21.58 13.19
N PRO A 53 -3.29 -22.03 14.18
CA PRO A 53 -3.27 -21.49 15.54
C PRO A 53 -1.90 -21.54 16.25
N GLN A 54 -1.06 -22.52 15.90
CA GLN A 54 0.30 -22.66 16.42
C GLN A 54 1.21 -21.47 16.06
N ILE A 55 0.96 -20.85 14.90
CA ILE A 55 1.68 -19.65 14.46
C ILE A 55 1.25 -18.45 15.29
N ASN A 56 -0.04 -18.32 15.61
CA ASN A 56 -0.56 -17.24 16.45
C ASN A 56 0.13 -17.21 17.82
N HIS A 57 0.20 -18.36 18.50
CA HIS A 57 0.86 -18.47 19.81
C HIS A 57 2.36 -18.14 19.75
N SER A 58 3.05 -18.56 18.68
CA SER A 58 4.48 -18.29 18.49
C SER A 58 4.76 -16.81 18.21
N LEU A 59 3.98 -16.18 17.33
CA LEU A 59 4.11 -14.76 16.99
C LEU A 59 3.76 -13.86 18.18
N GLY A 60 2.68 -14.17 18.89
CA GLY A 60 2.28 -13.43 20.10
C GLY A 60 3.39 -13.44 21.15
N ARG A 61 4.00 -14.60 21.41
CA ARG A 61 5.11 -14.74 22.36
C ARG A 61 6.37 -14.01 21.90
N MET A 62 6.69 -14.03 20.61
CA MET A 62 7.82 -13.28 20.05
C MET A 62 7.64 -11.77 20.24
N LEU A 63 6.47 -11.25 19.87
CA LEU A 63 6.17 -9.82 19.98
C LEU A 63 6.14 -9.34 21.43
N SER A 64 5.55 -10.11 22.35
CA SER A 64 5.54 -9.77 23.78
C SER A 64 6.94 -9.73 24.39
N ASN A 65 7.81 -10.66 23.98
CA ASN A 65 9.18 -10.76 24.50
C ASN A 65 10.10 -9.64 23.96
N THR A 66 9.93 -9.22 22.71
CA THR A 66 10.78 -8.19 22.10
C THR A 66 10.33 -6.77 22.41
N PHE A 67 9.03 -6.53 22.53
CA PHE A 67 8.48 -5.17 22.59
C PHE A 67 7.67 -4.85 23.86
N GLY A 68 7.53 -5.80 24.79
CA GLY A 68 6.80 -5.61 26.04
C GLY A 68 5.29 -5.39 25.86
N ASN A 69 4.60 -5.06 26.96
CA ASN A 69 3.13 -5.05 27.01
C ASN A 69 2.45 -3.77 26.46
N ASN A 70 3.20 -2.83 25.87
CA ASN A 70 2.62 -1.58 25.34
C ASN A 70 2.34 -1.67 23.83
N GLY A 71 1.32 -2.46 23.47
CA GLY A 71 0.97 -2.75 22.08
C GLY A 71 0.75 -1.52 21.18
N ARG A 72 0.30 -0.38 21.75
CA ARG A 72 0.08 0.86 20.98
C ARG A 72 1.39 1.53 20.56
N PHE A 73 2.39 1.56 21.46
CA PHE A 73 3.70 2.11 21.14
C PHE A 73 4.45 1.19 20.16
N THR A 74 4.43 -0.11 20.44
CA THR A 74 5.00 -1.15 19.59
C THR A 74 4.46 -1.10 18.17
N GLY A 75 3.13 -1.02 18.01
CA GLY A 75 2.49 -0.92 16.70
C GLY A 75 2.93 0.32 15.91
N LYS A 76 3.06 1.48 16.57
CA LYS A 76 3.55 2.71 15.92
C LYS A 76 5.01 2.58 15.48
N LEU A 77 5.87 2.04 16.34
CA LEU A 77 7.30 1.89 16.03
C LEU A 77 7.50 0.93 14.85
N LEU A 78 6.82 -0.23 14.88
CA LEU A 78 6.84 -1.19 13.79
C LEU A 78 6.32 -0.56 12.49
N ALA A 79 5.21 0.17 12.54
CA ALA A 79 4.67 0.82 11.35
C ALA A 79 5.65 1.85 10.74
N ILE A 80 6.38 2.60 11.56
CA ILE A 80 7.39 3.57 11.07
C ILE A 80 8.58 2.84 10.45
N VAL A 81 9.14 1.85 11.15
CA VAL A 81 10.33 1.13 10.68
C VAL A 81 10.04 0.33 9.42
N PHE A 82 9.01 -0.52 9.45
CA PHE A 82 8.61 -1.29 8.28
C PHE A 82 8.07 -0.37 7.17
N GLY A 83 7.33 0.67 7.52
CA GLY A 83 6.91 1.73 6.58
C GLY A 83 8.07 2.34 5.82
N GLY A 84 9.11 2.77 6.53
CA GLY A 84 10.31 3.35 5.94
C GLY A 84 11.06 2.37 5.04
N ILE A 85 11.23 1.11 5.48
CA ILE A 85 11.90 0.07 4.70
C ILE A 85 11.13 -0.22 3.41
N PHE A 86 9.83 -0.47 3.49
CA PHE A 86 9.00 -0.75 2.31
C PHE A 86 8.97 0.44 1.36
N TYR A 87 8.82 1.66 1.89
CA TYR A 87 8.87 2.86 1.08
C TYR A 87 10.21 3.00 0.36
N PHE A 88 11.33 2.76 1.05
CA PHE A 88 12.66 2.80 0.46
C PHE A 88 12.81 1.78 -0.67
N ILE A 89 12.37 0.53 -0.45
CA ILE A 89 12.37 -0.53 -1.46
C ILE A 89 11.55 -0.10 -2.68
N ILE A 90 10.31 0.36 -2.49
CA ILE A 90 9.45 0.83 -3.58
C ILE A 90 10.12 1.97 -4.34
N ASN A 91 10.60 3.00 -3.63
CA ASN A 91 11.20 4.17 -4.25
C ASN A 91 12.48 3.85 -5.05
N LYS A 92 13.17 2.74 -4.72
CA LYS A 92 14.35 2.26 -5.45
C LYS A 92 14.06 1.23 -6.55
N THR A 93 12.85 0.68 -6.60
CA THR A 93 12.48 -0.38 -7.55
C THR A 93 11.38 0.09 -8.49
N ILE A 94 10.12 0.08 -8.04
CA ILE A 94 8.94 0.37 -8.87
C ILE A 94 8.71 1.89 -8.98
N GLY A 95 8.95 2.63 -7.90
CA GLY A 95 8.64 4.05 -7.74
C GLY A 95 9.73 5.03 -8.15
N THR A 96 10.65 4.59 -9.02
CA THR A 96 11.71 5.45 -9.58
C THR A 96 11.11 6.51 -10.51
N GLN A 97 11.89 7.55 -10.81
CA GLN A 97 11.42 8.62 -11.71
C GLN A 97 11.14 8.09 -13.13
N ASP A 98 12.00 7.20 -13.62
CA ASP A 98 11.87 6.64 -14.97
C ASP A 98 10.60 5.78 -15.09
N ASN A 99 10.37 4.89 -14.11
CA ASN A 99 9.17 4.06 -14.08
C ASN A 99 7.91 4.92 -13.90
N PHE A 100 7.95 5.93 -13.02
CA PHE A 100 6.85 6.87 -12.87
C PHE A 100 6.48 7.55 -14.19
N THR A 101 7.47 8.06 -14.91
CA THR A 101 7.28 8.72 -16.21
C THR A 101 6.69 7.74 -17.22
N HIS A 102 7.25 6.53 -17.31
CA HIS A 102 6.74 5.46 -18.16
C HIS A 102 5.27 5.12 -17.88
N TYR A 103 4.89 4.96 -16.61
CA TYR A 103 3.49 4.67 -16.24
C TYR A 103 2.55 5.83 -16.51
N VAL A 104 3.01 7.08 -16.32
CA VAL A 104 2.23 8.28 -16.62
C VAL A 104 2.02 8.44 -18.12
N ASP A 105 3.05 8.24 -18.93
CA ASP A 105 2.95 8.36 -20.39
C ASP A 105 1.97 7.33 -20.96
N ASN A 106 2.06 6.07 -20.51
CA ASN A 106 1.10 5.03 -20.87
C ASN A 106 -0.32 5.40 -20.39
N PHE A 107 -0.46 5.94 -19.18
CA PHE A 107 -1.75 6.37 -18.64
C PHE A 107 -2.38 7.48 -19.49
N LEU A 108 -1.60 8.48 -19.89
CA LEU A 108 -2.06 9.63 -20.67
C LEU A 108 -2.43 9.24 -22.11
N ALA A 109 -1.87 8.15 -22.64
CA ALA A 109 -2.23 7.60 -23.95
C ALA A 109 -3.62 6.94 -23.99
N TYR A 110 -4.21 6.60 -22.84
CA TYR A 110 -5.57 6.05 -22.82
C TYR A 110 -6.64 7.15 -23.05
N PRO A 111 -7.79 6.79 -23.66
CA PRO A 111 -8.95 7.68 -23.75
C PRO A 111 -9.43 8.14 -22.38
N GLU A 112 -10.01 9.34 -22.31
CA GLU A 112 -10.48 9.94 -21.06
C GLU A 112 -11.47 9.04 -20.29
N ASP A 113 -12.41 8.41 -21.00
CA ASP A 113 -13.36 7.45 -20.41
C ASP A 113 -12.69 6.27 -19.70
N THR A 114 -11.52 5.86 -20.18
CA THR A 114 -10.73 4.79 -19.55
C THR A 114 -10.00 5.33 -18.33
N ARG A 115 -9.39 6.51 -18.43
CA ARG A 115 -8.68 7.16 -17.31
C ARG A 115 -9.62 7.45 -16.13
N ASN A 116 -10.88 7.81 -16.40
CA ASN A 116 -11.90 8.01 -15.37
C ASN A 116 -12.21 6.76 -14.54
N LYS A 117 -11.82 5.56 -15.00
CA LYS A 117 -11.95 4.30 -14.25
C LYS A 117 -10.77 4.01 -13.32
N ALA A 118 -9.67 4.75 -13.43
CA ALA A 118 -8.45 4.50 -12.65
C ALA A 118 -8.70 4.52 -11.14
N GLY A 119 -9.48 5.49 -10.64
CA GLY A 119 -9.83 5.56 -9.23
C GLY A 119 -10.50 4.28 -8.71
N LYS A 120 -11.43 3.69 -9.48
CA LYS A 120 -12.05 2.41 -9.12
C LYS A 120 -11.05 1.26 -9.14
N MET A 121 -10.15 1.22 -10.13
CA MET A 121 -9.12 0.18 -10.21
C MET A 121 -8.15 0.21 -9.01
N LEU A 122 -7.96 1.37 -8.38
CA LEU A 122 -7.15 1.51 -7.16
C LEU A 122 -7.94 1.21 -5.89
N LEU A 123 -9.12 1.82 -5.75
CA LEU A 123 -9.88 1.78 -4.51
C LEU A 123 -10.54 0.42 -4.26
N VAL A 124 -11.02 -0.27 -5.31
CA VAL A 124 -11.66 -1.59 -5.15
C VAL A 124 -10.72 -2.62 -4.49
N PRO A 125 -9.52 -2.91 -5.01
CA PRO A 125 -8.62 -3.85 -4.35
C PRO A 125 -8.18 -3.36 -2.97
N PHE A 126 -7.98 -2.05 -2.78
CA PHE A 126 -7.68 -1.47 -1.47
C PHE A 126 -8.78 -1.78 -0.44
N PHE A 127 -10.04 -1.51 -0.78
CA PHE A 127 -11.17 -1.74 0.13
C PHE A 127 -11.44 -3.24 0.36
N ILE A 128 -11.19 -4.11 -0.63
CA ILE A 128 -11.27 -5.56 -0.44
C ILE A 128 -10.25 -6.01 0.60
N VAL A 129 -8.98 -5.62 0.46
CA VAL A 129 -7.92 -5.96 1.41
C VAL A 129 -8.23 -5.38 2.79
N LEU A 130 -8.68 -4.13 2.86
CA LEU A 130 -9.06 -3.47 4.12
C LEU A 130 -10.21 -4.22 4.83
N ALA A 131 -11.26 -4.61 4.10
CA ALA A 131 -12.38 -5.34 4.66
C ALA A 131 -11.96 -6.73 5.16
N LEU A 132 -11.13 -7.45 4.40
CA LEU A 132 -10.56 -8.73 4.80
C LEU A 132 -9.67 -8.60 6.04
N MET A 133 -8.84 -7.56 6.10
CA MET A 133 -7.99 -7.29 7.26
C MET A 133 -8.83 -7.09 8.52
N PHE A 134 -9.88 -6.26 8.46
CA PHE A 134 -10.78 -6.07 9.59
C PHE A 134 -11.49 -7.36 9.98
N LEU A 135 -12.06 -8.07 9.01
CA LEU A 135 -12.74 -9.34 9.26
C LEU A 135 -11.80 -10.33 9.98
N LEU A 136 -10.59 -10.52 9.48
CA LEU A 136 -9.60 -11.41 10.10
C LEU A 136 -9.13 -10.90 11.47
N ALA A 137 -9.01 -9.58 11.65
CA ALA A 137 -8.62 -9.00 12.93
C ALA A 137 -9.70 -9.14 14.01
N PHE A 138 -10.99 -9.24 13.64
CA PHE A 138 -12.08 -9.49 14.57
C PHE A 138 -12.35 -10.99 14.82
N LEU A 139 -11.94 -11.86 13.89
CA LEU A 139 -12.10 -13.31 14.01
C LEU A 139 -10.95 -14.00 14.74
N ASN A 140 -9.75 -13.39 14.75
CA ASN A 140 -8.59 -13.82 15.55
C ASN A 140 -8.64 -13.24 16.96
#